data_AF-A0A6P1ZTV9-F1
#
_entry.id   AF-A0A6P1ZTV9-F1
#
_cell.length_a   1.000
_cell.length_b   1.000
_cell.length_c   1.000
_cell.angle_alpha   90.00
_cell.angle_beta   90.00
_cell.angle_gamma   90.00
#
_symmetry.space_group_name_H-M   'P 1'
#
loop_
_entity.id
_entity.type
_entity.pdbx_description
1 polymer ?
#
loop_
_entity_poly.entity_id
_entity_poly.type
_entity_poly.pdbx_seq_one_letter_code
_entity_poly.pdbx_strand_id
1 'polypeptide(L)'
;QMQGTYWPTVEHYYQAQKFVGSVDAVIIPIIHAAETPEEAAALGRCRTRQLRPDWEIVKIKVMREAVLKKFLTHLEIKEILITTGNQTLVENSPNDYFWGCGAEKTGHNHLGKILMAVRAEILQSRIFTVISGESKLDSTN
;
A
#
# COMPACT_ATOMS: atom_id res chain seq x y z
N GLN A 1 8.38 2.96 -8.40
CA GLN A 1 8.81 4.30 -7.93
C GLN A 1 7.67 5.00 -7.20
N MET A 2 7.95 5.65 -6.08
CA MET A 2 7.05 6.50 -5.30
C MET A 2 7.71 7.86 -5.16
N GLN A 3 7.03 8.95 -5.54
CA GLN A 3 7.54 10.32 -5.40
C GLN A 3 8.95 10.52 -6.01
N GLY A 4 9.22 9.95 -7.18
CA GLY A 4 10.52 10.01 -7.85
C GLY A 4 11.57 9.01 -7.36
N THR A 5 11.34 8.30 -6.25
CA THR A 5 12.30 7.36 -5.67
C THR A 5 11.87 5.91 -5.94
N TYR A 6 12.81 5.04 -6.35
CA TYR A 6 12.56 3.60 -6.40
C TYR A 6 12.61 3.03 -4.98
N TRP A 7 11.67 2.16 -4.62
CA TRP A 7 11.62 1.49 -3.32
C TRP A 7 11.59 -0.02 -3.56
N PRO A 8 12.46 -0.81 -2.88
CA PRO A 8 12.52 -2.25 -3.10
C PRO A 8 11.18 -2.95 -2.84
N THR A 9 10.52 -2.58 -1.74
CA THR A 9 9.19 -3.09 -1.40
C THR A 9 8.29 -2.02 -0.80
N VAL A 10 7.00 -2.33 -0.68
CA VAL A 10 6.03 -1.51 0.07
C VAL A 10 6.49 -1.31 1.52
N GLU A 11 7.11 -2.32 2.13
CA GLU A 11 7.61 -2.26 3.51
C GLU A 11 8.70 -1.18 3.65
N HIS A 12 9.68 -1.15 2.73
CA HIS A 12 10.74 -0.14 2.75
C HIS A 12 10.16 1.28 2.68
N TYR A 13 9.24 1.51 1.75
CA TYR A 13 8.56 2.80 1.62
C TYR A 13 7.79 3.14 2.89
N TYR A 14 6.94 2.24 3.38
CA TYR A 14 6.08 2.47 4.54
C TYR A 14 6.89 2.78 5.81
N GLN A 15 7.98 2.04 6.04
CA GLN A 15 8.85 2.23 7.18
C GLN A 15 9.65 3.54 7.10
N ALA A 16 10.10 3.93 5.90
CA ALA A 16 10.76 5.21 5.71
C ALA A 16 9.81 6.40 5.92
N GLN A 17 8.56 6.31 5.45
CA GLN A 17 7.56 7.38 5.57
C GLN A 17 7.22 7.74 7.02
N LYS A 18 7.52 6.85 7.97
CA LYS A 18 7.41 7.13 9.41
C LYS A 18 8.29 8.28 9.87
N PHE A 19 9.41 8.55 9.20
CA PHE A 19 10.43 9.49 9.65
C PHE A 19 10.52 10.74 8.77
N VAL A 20 9.68 10.86 7.74
CA VAL A 20 9.67 12.04 6.86
C VAL A 20 9.30 13.27 7.68
N GLY A 21 10.21 14.25 7.74
CA GLY A 21 10.05 15.47 8.52
C GLY A 21 10.19 15.28 10.04
N SER A 22 10.59 14.10 10.53
CA SER A 22 10.92 13.89 11.94
C SER A 22 12.39 14.15 12.23
N VAL A 23 12.73 14.26 13.51
CA VAL A 23 14.14 14.42 13.96
C VAL A 23 15.02 13.23 13.58
N ASP A 24 14.43 12.05 13.38
CA ASP A 24 15.12 10.82 12.99
C ASP A 24 15.09 10.57 11.48
N ALA A 25 14.78 11.57 10.65
CA ALA A 25 14.76 11.45 9.19
C ALA A 25 16.06 10.87 8.58
N VAL A 26 17.18 10.97 9.29
CA VAL A 26 18.48 10.38 8.91
C VAL A 26 18.44 8.85 8.73
N ILE A 27 17.46 8.15 9.32
CA ILE A 27 17.31 6.70 9.16
C ILE A 27 16.70 6.30 7.80
N ILE A 28 16.09 7.24 7.07
CA ILE A 28 15.37 6.95 5.82
C ILE A 28 16.27 6.28 4.77
N PRO A 29 17.49 6.79 4.47
CA PRO A 29 18.37 6.14 3.51
C PRO A 29 18.83 4.74 3.97
N ILE A 30 18.94 4.54 5.29
CA ILE A 30 19.33 3.24 5.88
C ILE A 30 18.19 2.23 5.71
N ILE A 31 16.94 2.63 5.96
CA ILE A 31 15.76 1.81 5.69
C ILE A 31 15.65 1.50 4.20
N HIS A 32 15.90 2.48 3.34
CA HIS A 32 15.86 2.31 1.89
C HIS A 32 16.88 1.29 1.38
N ALA A 33 18.08 1.29 1.98
CA ALA A 33 19.19 0.41 1.61
C ALA A 33 19.20 -0.95 2.31
N ALA A 34 18.22 -1.24 3.19
CA ALA A 34 18.10 -2.56 3.82
C ALA A 34 17.98 -3.67 2.76
N GLU A 35 18.56 -4.85 3.04
CA GLU A 35 18.57 -5.94 2.05
C GLU A 35 17.21 -6.63 1.98
N THR A 36 16.49 -6.65 3.11
CA THR A 36 15.23 -7.38 3.26
C THR A 36 14.10 -6.51 3.80
N PRO A 37 12.82 -6.81 3.47
CA PRO A 37 11.66 -6.18 4.09
C PRO A 37 11.67 -6.30 5.62
N GLU A 38 12.13 -7.43 6.15
CA GLU A 38 12.22 -7.70 7.57
C GLU A 38 13.19 -6.75 8.27
N GLU A 39 14.36 -6.49 7.67
CA GLU A 39 15.33 -5.51 8.13
C GLU A 39 14.79 -4.08 8.08
N ALA A 40 14.18 -3.69 6.95
CA ALA A 40 13.53 -2.38 6.80
C ALA A 40 12.47 -2.18 7.90
N ALA A 41 11.70 -3.22 8.19
CA ALA A 41 10.68 -3.22 9.22
C ALA A 41 11.26 -3.20 10.64
N ALA A 42 12.38 -3.88 10.90
CA ALA A 42 13.08 -3.81 12.17
C ALA A 42 13.61 -2.39 12.43
N LEU A 43 14.24 -1.76 11.44
CA LEU A 43 14.75 -0.40 11.51
C LEU A 43 13.63 0.61 11.80
N GLY A 44 12.51 0.53 11.07
CA GLY A 44 11.39 1.46 11.24
C GLY A 44 10.45 1.16 12.41
N ARG A 45 10.61 0.03 13.10
CA ARG A 45 9.89 -0.29 14.36
C ARG A 45 10.73 -0.05 15.62
N CYS A 46 11.94 0.48 15.48
CA CYS A 46 12.81 0.78 16.61
C CYS A 46 12.15 1.81 17.54
N ARG A 47 11.88 1.41 18.80
CA ARG A 47 11.09 2.19 19.76
C ARG A 47 11.81 3.44 20.30
N THR A 48 13.11 3.55 20.10
CA THR A 48 13.91 4.71 20.54
C THR A 48 13.83 5.89 19.57
N ARG A 49 13.28 5.69 18.36
CA ARG A 49 13.17 6.73 17.34
C ARG A 49 11.81 7.41 17.38
N GLN A 50 11.81 8.69 17.04
CA GLN A 50 10.63 9.53 16.95
C GLN A 50 10.06 9.51 15.54
N LEU A 51 8.82 9.04 15.43
CA LEU A 51 8.05 9.11 14.21
C LEU A 51 7.62 10.55 13.94
N ARG A 52 7.19 10.83 12.70
CA ARG A 52 6.54 12.09 12.34
C ARG A 52 5.29 12.33 13.20
N PRO A 53 4.99 13.58 13.60
CA PRO A 53 3.94 13.86 14.59
C PRO A 53 2.53 13.40 14.21
N ASP A 54 2.22 13.34 12.92
CA ASP A 54 0.92 12.96 12.36
C ASP A 54 0.85 11.49 11.92
N TRP A 55 1.84 10.66 12.30
CA TRP A 55 1.96 9.28 11.80
C TRP A 55 0.68 8.46 11.97
N GLU A 56 0.05 8.52 13.15
CA GLU A 56 -1.17 7.77 13.44
C GLU A 56 -2.34 8.15 12.53
N ILE A 57 -2.35 9.39 12.02
CA ILE A 57 -3.37 9.90 11.09
C ILE A 57 -3.05 9.44 9.66
N VAL A 58 -1.78 9.50 9.25
CA VAL A 58 -1.39 9.29 7.83
C VAL A 58 -1.07 7.84 7.47
N LYS A 59 -0.78 6.96 8.44
CA LYS A 59 -0.30 5.59 8.18
C LYS A 59 -1.18 4.78 7.22
N ILE A 60 -2.51 4.91 7.32
CA ILE A 60 -3.46 4.23 6.42
C ILE A 60 -3.34 4.76 4.99
N LYS A 61 -3.27 6.09 4.84
CA LYS A 61 -3.11 6.73 3.53
C LYS A 61 -1.80 6.33 2.86
N VAL A 62 -0.69 6.38 3.62
CA VAL A 62 0.64 5.98 3.13
C VAL A 62 0.64 4.53 2.64
N MET A 63 0.07 3.60 3.41
CA MET A 63 -0.04 2.19 3.02
C MET A 63 -0.89 2.03 1.75
N ARG A 64 -2.05 2.70 1.69
CA ARG A 64 -2.94 2.66 0.53
C ARG A 64 -2.24 3.12 -0.74
N GLU A 65 -1.52 4.23 -0.70
CA GLU A 65 -0.78 4.77 -1.86
C GLU A 65 0.28 3.77 -2.36
N ALA A 66 1.02 3.16 -1.44
CA ALA A 66 2.04 2.17 -1.78
C ALA A 66 1.44 0.89 -2.38
N VAL A 67 0.34 0.39 -1.78
CA VAL A 67 -0.39 -0.78 -2.28
C VAL A 67 -0.99 -0.50 -3.66
N LEU A 68 -1.65 0.65 -3.84
CA LEU A 68 -2.17 1.05 -5.14
C LEU A 68 -1.06 1.09 -6.19
N LYS A 69 0.09 1.73 -5.87
CA LYS A 69 1.21 1.80 -6.81
C LYS A 69 1.75 0.41 -7.16
N LYS A 70 1.87 -0.49 -6.18
CA LYS A 70 2.28 -1.89 -6.40
C LYS A 70 1.39 -2.56 -7.44
N PHE A 71 0.07 -2.52 -7.26
CA PHE A 71 -0.86 -3.15 -8.20
C PHE A 71 -1.01 -2.41 -9.53
N LEU A 72 -0.76 -1.10 -9.60
CA LEU A 72 -0.71 -0.39 -10.88
C LEU A 72 0.58 -0.66 -11.67
N THR A 73 1.67 -1.01 -10.99
CA THR A 73 2.98 -1.24 -11.61
C THR A 73 3.14 -2.68 -12.11
N HIS A 74 2.58 -3.66 -11.39
CA HIS A 74 2.79 -5.08 -11.67
C HIS A 74 1.49 -5.75 -12.16
N LEU A 75 1.39 -5.96 -13.48
CA LEU A 75 0.16 -6.43 -14.12
C LEU A 75 -0.29 -7.82 -13.63
N GLU A 76 0.64 -8.74 -13.40
CA GLU A 76 0.29 -10.10 -12.96
C GLU A 76 -0.48 -10.11 -11.62
N ILE A 77 0.09 -9.49 -10.59
CA ILE A 77 -0.55 -9.42 -9.27
C ILE A 77 -1.79 -8.52 -9.29
N LYS A 78 -1.86 -7.54 -10.19
CA LYS A 78 -3.07 -6.74 -10.43
C LYS A 78 -4.23 -7.61 -10.86
N GLU A 79 -4.01 -8.47 -11.84
CA GLU A 79 -5.06 -9.38 -12.30
C GLU A 79 -5.45 -10.35 -11.19
N ILE A 80 -4.48 -10.90 -10.42
CA ILE A 80 -4.79 -11.71 -9.23
C ILE A 80 -5.73 -10.96 -8.28
N LEU A 81 -5.41 -9.71 -7.92
CA LEU A 81 -6.27 -8.91 -7.04
C LEU A 81 -7.67 -8.72 -7.63
N ILE A 82 -7.79 -8.44 -8.92
CA ILE A 82 -9.08 -8.27 -9.60
C ILE A 82 -9.88 -9.57 -9.59
N THR A 83 -9.25 -10.72 -9.85
CA THR A 83 -9.93 -12.03 -9.89
C THR A 83 -10.51 -12.47 -8.55
N THR A 84 -10.10 -11.84 -7.43
CA THR A 84 -10.77 -12.06 -6.14
C THR A 84 -12.24 -11.62 -6.16
N GLY A 85 -12.66 -10.84 -7.16
CA GLY A 85 -14.06 -10.49 -7.40
C GLY A 85 -14.65 -9.69 -6.23
N ASN A 86 -15.77 -10.15 -5.70
CA ASN A 86 -16.43 -9.52 -4.55
C ASN A 86 -16.06 -10.16 -3.20
N GLN A 87 -15.08 -11.06 -3.17
CA GLN A 87 -14.68 -11.73 -1.94
C GLN A 87 -14.05 -10.74 -0.95
N THR A 88 -14.31 -10.99 0.34
CA THR A 88 -13.66 -10.29 1.44
C THR A 88 -12.22 -10.76 1.56
N LEU A 89 -11.28 -9.82 1.53
CA LEU A 89 -9.87 -10.11 1.74
C LEU A 89 -9.51 -9.85 3.21
N VAL A 90 -8.88 -10.84 3.84
CA VAL A 90 -8.49 -10.78 5.25
C VAL A 90 -6.99 -11.05 5.36
N GLU A 91 -6.28 -10.10 5.97
CA GLU A 91 -4.88 -10.27 6.33
C GLU A 91 -4.79 -11.16 7.58
N ASN A 92 -4.46 -12.43 7.36
CA ASN A 92 -4.41 -13.44 8.41
C ASN A 92 -3.09 -13.38 9.20
N SER A 93 -2.93 -12.31 9.97
CA SER A 93 -1.79 -12.11 10.87
C SER A 93 -2.24 -12.24 12.33
N PRO A 94 -1.91 -13.35 13.03
CA PRO A 94 -2.35 -13.58 14.40
C PRO A 94 -1.86 -12.53 15.41
N ASN A 95 -0.72 -11.89 15.11
CA ASN A 95 -0.05 -10.95 15.99
C ASN A 95 -0.36 -9.48 15.65
N ASP A 96 -1.16 -9.22 14.61
CA ASP A 96 -1.49 -7.86 14.16
C ASP A 96 -3.00 -7.64 14.12
N TYR A 97 -3.52 -6.90 15.11
CA TYR A 97 -4.94 -6.52 15.20
C TYR A 97 -5.25 -5.20 14.50
N PHE A 98 -4.26 -4.48 13.98
CA PHE A 98 -4.47 -3.24 13.26
C PHE A 98 -4.54 -3.51 11.75
N TRP A 99 -3.47 -4.03 11.16
CA TRP A 99 -3.45 -4.37 9.75
C TRP A 99 -4.16 -5.69 9.45
N GLY A 100 -4.04 -6.66 10.37
CA GLY A 100 -4.61 -8.00 10.27
C GLY A 100 -5.87 -8.21 11.09
N CYS A 101 -6.34 -9.46 11.07
CA CYS A 101 -7.48 -9.91 11.88
C CYS A 101 -7.10 -10.31 13.31
N GLY A 102 -5.81 -10.46 13.63
CA GLY A 102 -5.38 -10.99 14.92
C GLY A 102 -5.78 -12.45 15.14
N ALA A 103 -5.29 -13.05 16.22
CA ALA A 103 -5.54 -14.46 16.55
C ALA A 103 -7.04 -14.75 16.73
N GLU A 104 -7.76 -13.85 17.40
CA GLU A 104 -9.20 -13.99 17.66
C GLU A 104 -10.09 -13.51 16.50
N LYS A 105 -9.51 -13.12 15.37
CA LYS A 105 -10.22 -12.57 14.19
C LYS A 105 -11.07 -11.32 14.47
N THR A 106 -10.79 -10.60 15.56
CA THR A 106 -11.46 -9.34 15.95
C THR A 106 -10.69 -8.09 15.54
N GLY A 107 -9.53 -8.25 14.92
CA GLY A 107 -8.71 -7.16 14.41
C GLY A 107 -9.38 -6.35 13.29
N HIS A 108 -8.85 -5.14 13.07
CA HIS A 108 -9.46 -4.17 12.17
C HIS A 108 -9.31 -4.52 10.70
N ASN A 109 -8.39 -5.42 10.34
CA ASN A 109 -8.12 -5.86 8.97
C ASN A 109 -7.94 -4.66 8.01
N HIS A 110 -7.19 -3.63 8.43
CA HIS A 110 -7.00 -2.43 7.61
C HIS A 110 -6.34 -2.76 6.27
N LEU A 111 -5.42 -3.73 6.20
CA LEU A 111 -4.77 -4.09 4.95
C LEU A 111 -5.76 -4.75 3.98
N GLY A 112 -6.58 -5.70 4.45
CA GLY A 112 -7.64 -6.30 3.64
C GLY A 112 -8.62 -5.26 3.10
N LYS A 113 -9.04 -4.31 3.94
CA LYS A 113 -9.88 -3.17 3.53
C LYS A 113 -9.22 -2.31 2.45
N ILE A 114 -7.92 -2.01 2.58
CA ILE A 114 -7.15 -1.28 1.57
C ILE A 114 -7.11 -2.06 0.25
N LEU A 115 -6.83 -3.36 0.27
CA LEU A 115 -6.78 -4.20 -0.93
C LEU A 115 -8.12 -4.19 -1.67
N MET A 116 -9.23 -4.32 -0.95
CA MET A 116 -10.58 -4.25 -1.54
C MET A 116 -10.89 -2.86 -2.12
N ALA A 117 -10.48 -1.79 -1.45
CA ALA A 117 -10.66 -0.42 -1.96
C ALA A 117 -9.81 -0.16 -3.22
N VAL A 118 -8.56 -0.63 -3.23
CA VAL A 118 -7.66 -0.55 -4.40
C VAL A 118 -8.21 -1.36 -5.58
N ARG A 119 -8.73 -2.57 -5.33
CA ARG A 119 -9.43 -3.39 -6.33
C ARG A 119 -10.57 -2.61 -6.98
N ALA A 120 -11.42 -1.98 -6.17
CA ALA A 120 -12.55 -1.19 -6.66
C ALA A 120 -12.10 0.01 -7.52
N GLU A 121 -11.08 0.75 -7.08
CA GLU A 121 -10.52 1.90 -7.81
C GLU A 121 -9.95 1.48 -9.18
N ILE A 122 -9.22 0.36 -9.22
CA ILE A 122 -8.65 -0.18 -10.46
C ILE A 122 -9.75 -0.59 -11.44
N LEU A 123 -10.79 -1.26 -10.96
CA LEU A 123 -11.94 -1.66 -11.78
C LEU A 123 -12.69 -0.45 -12.35
N GLN A 124 -12.95 0.56 -11.53
CA GLN A 124 -13.61 1.79 -11.95
C GLN A 124 -12.82 2.53 -13.04
N SER A 125 -11.49 2.62 -12.88
CA SER A 125 -10.60 3.23 -13.88
C SER A 125 -10.61 2.47 -15.21
N ARG A 126 -10.72 1.14 -15.16
CA ARG A 126 -10.85 0.28 -16.35
C ARG A 126 -12.14 0.59 -17.12
N ILE A 127 -13.27 0.66 -16.42
CA ILE A 127 -14.58 0.96 -17.01
C ILE A 127 -14.59 2.34 -17.68
N PHE A 128 -14.06 3.36 -16.99
CA PHE A 128 -13.97 4.72 -17.54
C PHE A 128 -13.12 4.78 -18.82
N THR A 129 -12.03 4.03 -18.88
CA THR A 129 -11.18 3.95 -20.07
C THR A 129 -11.90 3.30 -21.26
N VAL A 130 -12.72 2.27 -21.02
CA VAL A 130 -13.50 1.61 -22.08
C VAL A 130 -14.58 2.55 -22.64
N ILE A 131 -15.36 3.18 -21.77
CA ILE A 131 -16.45 4.08 -22.18
C ILE A 131 -15.91 5.32 -22.94
N SER A 132 -14.80 5.90 -22.46
CA SER A 132 -14.15 7.02 -23.15
C SER A 132 -13.46 6.63 -24.46
N GLY A 133 -13.10 5.35 -24.64
CA GLY A 133 -12.56 4.82 -25.90
C GLY A 133 -13.64 4.54 -26.96
N GLU A 134 -14.81 4.03 -26.55
CA GLU A 134 -15.93 3.70 -27.44
C GLU A 134 -16.60 4.95 -28.05
N SER A 135 -16.66 6.06 -27.31
CA SER A 135 -17.23 7.34 -27.81
C SER A 135 -16.49 7.99 -28.99
N LYS A 136 -15.30 7.50 -29.38
CA LYS A 136 -14.54 8.04 -30.53
C LYS A 136 -14.81 7.31 -31.86
N LEU A 137 -15.46 6.15 -31.87
CA LEU A 137 -15.71 5.40 -33.11
C LEU A 137 -17.00 5.80 -33.86
N ASP A 138 -17.89 6.60 -33.25
CA ASP A 138 -19.21 6.93 -33.84
C ASP A 138 -19.27 8.29 -34.58
N SER A 139 -18.13 8.86 -34.99
CA SER A 139 -18.10 10.20 -35.65
C SER A 139 -17.50 10.23 -37.06
N THR A 140 -17.47 9.09 -37.76
CA THR A 140 -17.23 9.07 -39.21
C THR A 140 -18.38 8.37 -39.92
N ASN A 141 -19.37 9.16 -40.33
CA ASN A 141 -20.30 8.85 -41.42
C ASN A 141 -20.52 10.13 -42.22
#